data_AF-A0A527EB03-F1
#
_entry.id   AF-A0A527EB03-F1
#
_cell.length_a   1.000
_cell.length_b   1.000
_cell.length_c   1.000
_cell.angle_alpha   90.00
_cell.angle_beta   90.00
_cell.angle_gamma   90.00
#
_symmetry.space_group_name_H-M   'P 1'
#
loop_
_entity.id
_entity.type
_entity.pdbx_description
1 polymer ?
#
loop_
_entity_poly.entity_id
_entity_poly.type
_entity_poly.pdbx_seq_one_letter_code
_entity_poly.pdbx_strand_id
1 'polypeptide(L)'
;MKFLELVARDYDELADILAREHGKTIADAKGDIQRGLEVVEVCIGAPHMMKGEFTDGAGPGIDVYSMRQPLGVVAGITPFNF
;
A
#
# COMPACT_ATOMS: atom_id res chain seq x y z
N MET A 1 -3.61 9.78 -9.58
CA MET A 1 -2.88 8.63 -8.99
C MET A 1 -3.26 7.39 -9.75
N LYS A 2 -2.39 6.96 -10.67
CA LYS A 2 -2.80 6.06 -11.77
C LYS A 2 -3.38 4.72 -11.32
N PHE A 3 -2.85 4.14 -10.23
CA PHE A 3 -3.36 2.87 -9.69
C PHE A 3 -4.82 2.99 -9.24
N LEU A 4 -5.14 4.00 -8.41
CA LEU A 4 -6.51 4.24 -7.93
C LEU A 4 -7.48 4.51 -9.08
N GLU A 5 -7.05 5.28 -10.09
CA GLU A 5 -7.86 5.56 -11.29
C GLU A 5 -8.19 4.28 -12.07
N LEU A 6 -7.24 3.35 -12.19
CA LEU A 6 -7.45 2.08 -12.89
C LEU A 6 -8.39 1.18 -12.11
N VAL A 7 -8.19 1.04 -10.79
CA VAL A 7 -9.09 0.21 -9.96
C VAL A 7 -10.50 0.80 -9.92
N ALA A 8 -10.65 2.13 -9.87
CA ALA A 8 -11.96 2.77 -9.92
C ALA A 8 -12.66 2.54 -11.27
N ARG A 9 -11.92 2.56 -12.39
CA ARG A 9 -12.47 2.27 -13.72
C ARG A 9 -12.99 0.82 -13.82
N ASP A 10 -12.24 -0.12 -13.27
CA ASP A 10 -12.50 -1.56 -13.41
C ASP A 10 -13.20 -2.16 -12.18
N TYR A 11 -13.72 -1.32 -11.28
CA TYR A 11 -14.17 -1.72 -9.94
C TYR A 11 -15.22 -2.84 -9.94
N ASP A 12 -16.21 -2.73 -10.84
CA ASP A 12 -17.28 -3.71 -10.96
C ASP A 12 -16.80 -5.04 -11.59
N GLU A 13 -15.88 -4.97 -12.55
CA GLU A 13 -15.29 -6.16 -13.19
C GLU A 13 -14.40 -6.92 -12.21
N LEU A 14 -13.58 -6.21 -11.44
CA LEU A 14 -12.75 -6.79 -10.38
C LEU A 14 -13.62 -7.47 -9.32
N ALA A 15 -14.75 -6.87 -8.95
CA ALA A 15 -15.68 -7.47 -7.98
C ALA A 15 -16.34 -8.75 -8.52
N ASP A 16 -16.71 -8.79 -9.81
CA ASP A 16 -17.25 -10.01 -10.45
C ASP A 16 -16.24 -11.15 -10.44
N ILE A 17 -15.00 -10.88 -10.87
CA ILE A 17 -13.92 -11.88 -10.89
C ILE A 17 -13.69 -12.43 -9.49
N LEU A 18 -13.54 -11.53 -8.51
CA LEU A 18 -13.27 -11.90 -7.12
C LEU A 18 -14.41 -12.73 -6.49
N ALA A 19 -15.66 -12.34 -6.73
CA ALA A 19 -16.83 -13.07 -6.26
C ALA A 19 -16.90 -14.48 -6.86
N ARG A 20 -16.62 -14.61 -8.16
CA ARG A 20 -16.65 -15.89 -8.88
C ARG A 20 -15.54 -16.83 -8.47
N GLU A 21 -14.34 -16.31 -8.22
CA GLU A 21 -13.18 -17.12 -7.84
C GLU A 21 -13.25 -17.59 -6.39
N HIS A 22 -13.69 -16.72 -5.47
CA HIS A 22 -13.69 -17.00 -4.02
C HIS A 22 -15.05 -17.46 -3.48
N GLY A 23 -16.09 -17.50 -4.31
CA GLY A 23 -17.45 -17.90 -3.90
C GLY A 23 -18.13 -16.92 -2.95
N LYS A 24 -17.69 -15.65 -2.94
CA LYS A 24 -18.24 -14.57 -2.11
C LYS A 24 -19.31 -13.77 -2.85
N THR A 25 -20.15 -13.02 -2.13
CA THR A 25 -21.13 -12.15 -2.81
C THR A 25 -20.41 -10.97 -3.48
N ILE A 26 -21.02 -10.38 -4.51
CA ILE A 26 -20.47 -9.17 -5.17
C ILE A 26 -20.31 -8.03 -4.15
N ALA A 27 -21.21 -7.92 -3.18
CA ALA A 27 -21.12 -6.91 -2.13
C ALA A 27 -19.87 -7.12 -1.25
N ASP A 28 -19.60 -8.37 -0.85
CA ASP A 28 -18.40 -8.70 -0.08
C ASP A 28 -17.12 -8.45 -0.89
N ALA A 29 -17.10 -8.85 -2.17
CA ALA A 29 -15.98 -8.61 -3.07
C ALA A 29 -15.67 -7.12 -3.25
N LYS A 30 -16.70 -6.28 -3.40
CA LYS A 30 -16.54 -4.81 -3.40
C LYS A 30 -15.93 -4.33 -2.08
N GLY A 31 -16.39 -4.86 -0.95
CA GLY A 31 -15.82 -4.55 0.36
C GLY A 31 -14.34 -4.94 0.52
N ASP A 32 -13.90 -6.04 -0.11
CA ASP A 32 -12.48 -6.43 -0.15
C ASP A 32 -11.65 -5.45 -0.98
N ILE A 33 -12.12 -5.12 -2.19
CA ILE A 33 -11.42 -4.18 -3.08
C ILE A 33 -11.30 -2.81 -2.42
N GLN A 34 -12.36 -2.32 -1.79
CA GLN A 34 -12.36 -1.05 -1.06
C GLN A 34 -11.31 -1.03 0.06
N ARG A 35 -11.24 -2.09 0.87
CA ARG A 35 -10.21 -2.21 1.92
C ARG A 35 -8.80 -2.24 1.35
N GLY A 36 -8.60 -2.90 0.21
CA GLY A 36 -7.33 -2.86 -0.52
C GLY A 36 -6.96 -1.43 -0.97
N LEU A 37 -7.94 -0.66 -1.45
CA LEU A 37 -7.74 0.72 -1.86
C LEU A 37 -7.36 1.63 -0.69
N GLU A 38 -7.99 1.46 0.48
CA GLU A 38 -7.62 2.20 1.70
C GLU A 38 -6.15 1.99 2.07
N VAL A 39 -5.63 0.76 1.95
CA VAL A 39 -4.20 0.47 2.17
C VAL A 39 -3.33 1.19 1.14
N VAL A 40 -3.73 1.18 -0.13
CA VAL A 40 -3.00 1.88 -1.20
C VAL A 40 -2.97 3.38 -0.94
N GLU A 41 -4.08 3.97 -0.52
CA GLU A 41 -4.19 5.39 -0.13
C GLU A 41 -3.24 5.77 1.00
N VAL A 42 -3.07 4.90 2.01
CA VAL A 42 -2.02 5.10 3.03
C VAL A 42 -0.63 5.02 2.41
N CYS A 43 -0.36 4.01 1.57
CA CYS A 43 0.94 3.82 0.92
C CYS A 43 1.36 4.97 0.00
N ILE A 44 0.42 5.70 -0.59
CA ILE A 44 0.69 6.93 -1.34
C ILE A 44 1.39 7.98 -0.47
N GLY A 45 1.15 7.98 0.83
CA GLY A 45 1.85 8.80 1.82
C GLY A 45 3.30 8.36 2.09
N ALA A 46 3.81 7.32 1.41
CA ALA A 46 5.17 6.78 1.62
C ALA A 46 6.28 7.85 1.62
N PRO A 47 6.30 8.88 0.75
CA PRO A 47 7.34 9.90 0.80
C PRO A 47 7.44 10.61 2.17
N HIS A 48 6.31 10.80 2.84
CA HIS A 48 6.29 11.35 4.20
C HIS A 48 6.79 10.32 5.22
N MET A 49 6.32 9.07 5.12
CA MET A 49 6.69 7.97 6.02
C MET A 49 8.16 7.52 5.87
N MET A 50 8.81 7.86 4.76
CA MET A 50 10.21 7.53 4.46
C MET A 50 11.20 8.56 4.99
N LYS A 51 10.73 9.70 5.52
CA LYS A 51 11.62 10.70 6.15
C LYS A 51 12.43 10.04 7.26
N GLY A 52 13.74 10.25 7.22
CA GLY A 52 14.61 9.92 8.33
C GLY A 52 14.61 11.03 9.38
N GLU A 53 15.49 10.88 10.35
CA GLU A 53 15.65 11.81 11.46
C GLU A 53 16.92 12.64 11.26
N PHE A 54 16.97 13.79 11.91
CA PHE A 54 18.12 14.67 11.92
C PHE A 54 18.37 15.12 13.36
N THR A 55 19.64 15.13 13.77
CA THR A 55 20.08 15.64 15.07
C THR A 55 21.15 16.68 14.84
N ASP A 56 20.83 17.92 15.21
CA ASP A 56 21.74 19.06 15.24
C ASP A 56 22.66 18.95 16.46
N GLY A 57 23.97 19.09 16.26
CA GLY A 57 24.93 19.15 17.37
C GLY A 57 25.02 17.88 18.22
N ALA A 58 25.01 16.70 17.60
CA ALA A 58 25.29 15.43 18.29
C ALA A 58 26.69 15.40 18.94
N GLY A 59 27.59 16.27 18.48
CA GLY A 59 28.87 16.62 19.10
C GLY A 59 29.42 17.94 18.54
N PRO A 60 30.58 18.43 19.01
CA PRO A 60 31.16 19.67 18.51
C PRO A 60 31.42 19.63 17.00
N GLY A 61 30.63 20.38 16.22
CA GLY A 61 30.70 20.42 14.76
C GLY A 61 30.21 19.15 14.06
N ILE A 62 29.39 18.33 14.73
CA ILE A 62 28.89 17.06 14.19
C ILE A 62 27.36 17.07 14.19
N ASP A 63 26.80 16.96 13.00
CA ASP A 63 25.39 16.67 12.76
C ASP A 63 25.20 15.23 12.31
N VAL A 64 24.07 14.64 12.66
CA VAL A 64 23.74 13.24 12.31
C VAL A 64 22.38 13.19 11.63
N TYR A 65 22.24 12.34 10.63
CA TYR A 65 20.97 12.06 9.99
C TYR A 65 20.80 10.58 9.71
N SER A 66 19.55 10.14 9.56
CA SER A 66 19.21 8.80 9.11
C SER A 66 18.44 8.86 7.78
N MET A 67 18.48 7.77 7.03
CA MET A 67 17.71 7.59 5.81
C MET A 67 17.09 6.20 5.81
N ARG A 68 15.84 6.10 5.37
CA ARG A 68 15.21 4.81 5.10
C ARG A 68 15.50 4.43 3.65
N GLN A 69 16.04 3.23 3.45
CA GLN A 69 16.35 2.68 2.12
C GLN A 69 15.55 1.40 1.90
N PRO A 70 15.18 1.07 0.65
CA PRO A 70 14.54 -0.21 0.35
C PRO A 70 15.50 -1.37 0.65
N LEU A 71 14.96 -2.48 1.16
CA LEU A 71 15.74 -3.69 1.43
C LEU A 71 16.20 -4.42 0.15
N GLY A 72 15.54 -4.16 -0.98
CA GLY A 72 15.76 -4.86 -2.25
C GLY A 72 14.58 -5.77 -2.58
N VAL A 73 14.86 -7.03 -2.91
CA VAL A 73 13.84 -8.00 -3.35
C VAL A 73 12.98 -8.44 -2.15
N VAL A 74 11.66 -8.40 -2.32
CA VAL A 74 10.67 -8.85 -1.33
C VAL A 74 9.69 -9.82 -2.00
N ALA A 75 9.33 -10.90 -1.29
CA ALA A 75 8.30 -11.84 -1.73
C ALA A 75 7.04 -11.71 -0.85
N GLY A 76 5.87 -11.69 -1.50
CA GLY A 76 4.57 -11.77 -0.84
C GLY A 76 3.85 -13.06 -1.23
N ILE A 77 3.37 -13.82 -0.25
CA ILE A 77 2.58 -15.03 -0.44
C ILE A 77 1.24 -14.79 0.26
N THR A 78 0.16 -14.74 -0.50
CA THR A 78 -1.18 -14.42 0.00
C THR A 78 -2.06 -15.68 0.11
N PRO A 79 -2.99 -15.72 1.08
CA PRO A 79 -3.99 -16.78 1.17
C PRO A 79 -5.08 -16.61 0.09
N PHE A 80 -5.92 -17.64 -0.09
CA PHE A 80 -6.96 -17.66 -1.12
C PHE A 80 -8.22 -16.83 -0.79
N ASN A 81 -8.37 -16.34 0.44
CA ASN A 81 -9.67 -15.89 0.94
C ASN A 81 -9.96 -14.39 0.70
N PHE A 82 -8.95 -13.61 0.29
CA PHE A 82 -9.07 -12.16 0.09
C PHE A 82 -8.90 -11.77 -1.36
#